data_AF-A0A9D5TNF1-F1
#
_entry.id   AF-A0A9D5TNF1-F1
#
_cell.length_a   1.000
_cell.length_b   1.000
_cell.length_c   1.000
_cell.angle_alpha   90.00
_cell.angle_beta   90.00
_cell.angle_gamma   90.00
#
_symmetry.space_group_name_H-M   'P 1'
#
loop_
_entity.id
_entity.type
_entity.pdbx_description
1 polymer ?
#
loop_
_entity_poly.entity_id
_entity_poly.type
_entity_poly.pdbx_seq_one_letter_code
_entity_poly.pdbx_strand_id
1 'polypeptide(L)'
;MQNEVWDLVLRWLVPFVCGSCVSLISMAIAGFRQSHKKENAFKKGVQCLLRAEIIRSYDKYTERGFCPLYAKEALTRAYDSYHELGGNDVATDLYHQMMQMPNEC
;
A
#
# COMPACT_ATOMS: atom_id res chain seq x y z
N MET A 1 -20.30 17.71 -56.10
CA MET A 1 -20.47 16.34 -55.55
C MET A 1 -19.25 15.84 -54.79
N GLN A 2 -18.04 15.80 -55.35
CA GLN A 2 -16.88 15.23 -54.63
C GLN A 2 -16.53 15.93 -53.29
N ASN A 3 -16.59 17.27 -53.24
CA ASN A 3 -16.28 18.03 -52.03
C ASN A 3 -17.33 17.90 -50.93
N GLU A 4 -18.62 17.80 -51.29
CA GLU A 4 -19.70 17.61 -50.31
C GLU A 4 -19.63 16.25 -49.61
N VAL A 5 -19.21 15.20 -50.32
CA VAL A 5 -19.00 13.88 -49.73
C VAL A 5 -17.85 13.92 -48.71
N TRP A 6 -16.74 14.59 -49.03
CA TRP A 6 -15.62 14.75 -48.10
C TRP A 6 -15.97 15.56 -46.85
N ASP A 7 -16.79 16.62 -46.99
CA ASP A 7 -17.26 17.42 -45.85
C ASP A 7 -18.18 16.61 -44.93
N LEU A 8 -19.06 15.79 -45.48
CA LEU A 8 -19.90 14.86 -44.71
C LEU A 8 -19.06 13.82 -43.96
N VAL A 9 -18.03 13.28 -44.60
CA VAL A 9 -17.11 12.31 -43.99
C VAL A 9 -16.32 12.95 -42.85
N LEU A 10 -15.70 14.12 -43.05
CA LEU A 10 -14.94 14.82 -42.02
C LEU A 10 -15.82 15.21 -40.83
N ARG A 11 -17.04 15.69 -41.09
CA ARG A 11 -17.98 16.12 -40.05
C ARG A 11 -18.45 14.99 -39.13
N TRP A 12 -18.55 13.76 -39.65
CA TRP A 12 -18.91 12.60 -38.82
C TRP A 12 -17.70 11.89 -38.22
N LEU A 13 -16.57 11.86 -38.92
CA LEU A 13 -15.36 11.17 -38.45
C LEU A 13 -14.77 11.83 -37.18
N VAL A 14 -14.70 13.16 -37.15
CA VAL A 14 -14.13 13.92 -36.03
C VAL A 14 -14.83 13.61 -34.69
N PRO A 15 -16.17 13.71 -34.54
CA PRO A 15 -16.83 13.39 -33.29
C PRO A 15 -16.73 11.91 -32.91
N PHE A 16 -16.68 10.98 -33.87
CA PHE A 16 -16.45 9.56 -33.57
C PHE A 16 -15.06 9.30 -32.99
N VAL A 17 -14.02 9.92 -33.57
CA VAL A 17 -12.64 9.79 -33.07
C VAL A 17 -12.52 10.42 -31.68
N CYS A 18 -13.03 11.64 -31.50
CA CYS A 18 -13.01 12.30 -30.19
C CYS A 18 -13.78 11.51 -29.13
N GLY A 19 -14.98 11.01 -29.45
CA GLY A 19 -15.78 10.19 -28.54
C GLY A 19 -15.09 8.89 -28.15
N SER A 20 -14.45 8.22 -29.12
CA SER A 20 -13.66 7.01 -28.88
C SER A 20 -12.47 7.30 -27.96
N CYS A 21 -11.71 8.36 -28.21
CA CYS A 21 -10.58 8.77 -27.37
C CYS A 21 -11.00 9.04 -25.92
N VAL A 22 -12.10 9.78 -25.70
CA VAL A 22 -12.62 10.08 -24.36
C VAL A 22 -13.04 8.82 -23.63
N SER A 23 -13.68 7.88 -24.34
CA SER A 23 -14.10 6.59 -23.76
C SER A 23 -12.91 5.74 -23.32
N LEU A 24 -11.85 5.64 -24.15
CA LEU A 24 -10.65 4.89 -23.83
C LEU A 24 -9.89 5.49 -22.62
N ILE A 25 -9.75 6.82 -22.58
CA ILE A 25 -9.13 7.53 -21.44
C ILE A 25 -9.92 7.28 -20.15
N SER A 26 -11.26 7.38 -20.22
CA SER A 26 -12.13 7.17 -19.07
C SER A 26 -12.01 5.74 -18.51
N MET A 27 -11.94 4.74 -19.40
CA MET A 27 -11.76 3.34 -19.01
C MET A 27 -10.39 3.10 -18.38
N ALA A 28 -9.32 3.69 -18.93
CA ALA A 28 -7.98 3.60 -18.38
C ALA A 28 -7.93 4.17 -16.95
N ILE A 29 -8.45 5.39 -16.73
CA ILE A 29 -8.49 6.04 -15.41
C ILE A 29 -9.29 5.18 -14.41
N ALA A 30 -10.42 4.61 -14.82
CA ALA A 30 -11.22 3.73 -13.98
C ALA A 30 -10.44 2.46 -13.57
N GLY A 31 -9.71 1.86 -14.50
CA GLY A 31 -8.82 0.73 -14.25
C GLY A 31 -7.72 1.05 -13.24
N PHE A 32 -7.00 2.17 -13.44
CA PHE A 32 -5.98 2.64 -12.50
C PHE A 32 -6.54 2.86 -11.10
N ARG A 33 -7.70 3.51 -10.98
CA ARG A 33 -8.36 3.73 -9.67
C ARG A 33 -8.69 2.42 -8.96
N GLN A 34 -9.13 1.39 -9.70
CA GLN A 34 -9.44 0.09 -9.10
C GLN A 34 -8.18 -0.63 -8.61
N SER A 35 -7.09 -0.59 -9.39
CA SER A 35 -5.79 -1.13 -8.99
C SER A 35 -5.24 -0.44 -7.73
N HIS A 36 -5.27 0.90 -7.69
CA HIS A 36 -4.84 1.66 -6.52
C HIS A 36 -5.67 1.36 -5.26
N LYS A 37 -6.99 1.14 -5.38
CA LYS A 37 -7.82 0.74 -4.24
C LYS A 37 -7.40 -0.61 -3.67
N LYS A 38 -7.13 -1.59 -4.54
CA LYS A 38 -6.66 -2.92 -4.12
C LYS A 38 -5.29 -2.85 -3.47
N GLU A 39 -4.36 -2.10 -4.07
CA GLU A 39 -3.02 -1.89 -3.52
C GLU A 39 -3.07 -1.24 -2.13
N ASN A 40 -3.89 -0.19 -1.97
CA ASN A 40 -4.07 0.48 -0.68
C ASN A 40 -4.69 -0.45 0.37
N ALA A 41 -5.67 -1.27 -0.01
CA ALA A 41 -6.25 -2.26 0.90
C ALA A 41 -5.21 -3.31 1.31
N PHE A 42 -4.36 -3.76 0.38
CA PHE A 42 -3.27 -4.68 0.65
C PHE A 42 -2.23 -4.08 1.60
N LYS A 43 -1.75 -2.86 1.33
CA LYS A 43 -0.81 -2.13 2.21
C LYS A 43 -1.35 -2.00 3.63
N LYS A 44 -2.62 -1.62 3.78
CA LYS A 44 -3.29 -1.56 5.09
C LYS A 44 -3.38 -2.92 5.77
N GLY A 45 -3.70 -3.98 5.01
CA GLY A 45 -3.74 -5.34 5.54
C GLY A 45 -2.38 -5.80 6.08
N VAL A 46 -1.32 -5.58 5.31
CA VAL A 46 0.07 -5.90 5.72
C VAL A 46 0.48 -5.08 6.93
N GLN A 47 0.17 -3.77 6.94
CA GLN A 47 0.41 -2.90 8.09
C GLN A 47 -0.25 -3.43 9.36
N CYS A 48 -1.53 -3.83 9.29
CA CYS A 48 -2.25 -4.44 10.42
C CYS A 48 -1.60 -5.74 10.90
N LEU A 49 -1.11 -6.58 9.99
CA LEU A 49 -0.42 -7.82 10.34
C LEU A 49 0.90 -7.56 11.07
N LEU A 50 1.73 -6.65 10.54
CA LEU A 50 3.01 -6.29 11.16
C LEU A 50 2.80 -5.68 12.55
N ARG A 51 1.79 -4.82 12.70
CA ARG A 51 1.36 -4.28 13.99
C ARG A 51 1.01 -5.38 14.99
N ALA A 52 0.20 -6.36 14.57
CA ALA A 52 -0.17 -7.49 15.42
C ALA A 52 1.05 -8.34 15.80
N GLU A 53 2.01 -8.51 14.90
CA GLU A 53 3.25 -9.24 15.18
C GLU A 53 4.13 -8.52 16.22
N ILE A 54 4.22 -7.19 16.14
CA ILE A 54 4.95 -6.38 17.13
C ILE A 54 4.32 -6.53 18.51
N ILE A 55 2.99 -6.42 18.62
CA ILE A 55 2.25 -6.62 19.88
C ILE A 55 2.47 -8.03 20.41
N ARG A 56 2.32 -9.06 19.57
CA ARG A 56 2.51 -10.47 19.97
C ARG A 56 3.94 -10.73 20.45
N SER A 57 4.92 -10.13 19.78
CA SER A 57 6.32 -10.24 20.18
C SER A 57 6.56 -9.55 21.52
N TYR A 58 5.99 -8.36 21.72
CA TYR A 58 6.01 -7.65 22.99
C TYR A 58 5.47 -8.51 24.13
N ASP A 59 4.27 -9.06 24.00
CA ASP A 59 3.67 -9.90 25.05
C ASP A 59 4.56 -11.11 25.38
N LYS A 60 5.04 -11.80 24.34
CA LYS A 60 5.89 -12.99 24.49
C LYS A 60 7.20 -12.74 25.24
N TYR A 61 7.89 -11.64 24.95
CA TYR A 61 9.20 -11.36 25.53
C TYR A 61 9.13 -10.54 26.83
N THR A 62 8.07 -9.74 27.00
CA THR A 62 7.76 -9.10 28.28
C THR A 62 7.50 -10.13 29.37
N GLU A 63 6.75 -11.20 29.07
CA GLU A 63 6.54 -12.32 30.00
C GLU A 63 7.85 -13.04 30.39
N ARG A 64 8.86 -13.03 29.50
CA ARG A 64 10.15 -13.69 29.72
C ARG A 64 11.16 -12.80 30.45
N GLY A 65 10.94 -11.48 30.47
CA GLY A 65 11.83 -10.49 31.06
C GLY A 65 13.12 -10.20 30.26
N PHE A 66 13.29 -10.82 29.09
CA PHE A 66 14.41 -10.58 28.19
C PHE A 66 14.00 -10.78 26.72
N CYS A 67 14.72 -10.10 25.81
CA CYS A 67 14.51 -10.23 24.37
C CYS A 67 15.83 -10.64 23.70
N PRO A 68 15.87 -11.83 23.07
CA PRO A 68 17.10 -12.32 22.45
C PRO A 68 17.46 -11.50 21.21
N LEU A 69 18.76 -11.44 20.88
CA LEU A 69 19.26 -10.56 19.82
C LEU A 69 18.59 -10.83 18.46
N TYR A 70 18.41 -12.10 18.10
CA TYR A 70 17.75 -12.47 16.85
C TYR A 70 16.29 -11.98 16.79
N ALA A 71 15.59 -11.93 17.93
CA ALA A 71 14.22 -11.45 17.99
C ALA A 71 14.18 -9.93 17.85
N LYS A 72 15.18 -9.21 18.40
CA LYS A 72 15.32 -7.78 18.19
C LYS A 72 15.54 -7.45 16.71
N GLU A 73 16.47 -8.14 16.05
CA GLU A 73 16.73 -7.94 14.61
C GLU A 73 15.52 -8.28 13.72
N ALA A 74 14.77 -9.33 14.06
CA ALA A 74 13.53 -9.68 13.37
C ALA A 74 12.46 -8.59 13.58
N LEU A 75 12.33 -8.09 14.82
CA LEU A 75 11.38 -7.05 15.15
C LEU A 75 11.73 -5.71 14.49
N THR A 76 13.00 -5.32 14.44
CA THR A 76 13.44 -4.11 13.73
C THR A 76 13.02 -4.14 12.28
N ARG A 77 13.26 -5.26 11.56
CA ARG A 77 12.82 -5.40 10.16
C ARG A 77 11.30 -5.30 10.00
N ALA A 78 10.56 -5.91 10.91
CA ALA A 78 9.10 -5.83 10.91
C ALA A 78 8.60 -4.41 11.20
N TYR A 79 9.23 -3.72 12.14
CA TYR A 79 8.93 -2.35 12.52
C TYR A 79 9.26 -1.36 11.40
N ASP A 80 10.42 -1.48 10.75
CA ASP A 80 10.80 -0.61 9.63
C ASP A 80 9.77 -0.70 8.50
N SER A 81 9.37 -1.93 8.14
CA SER A 81 8.32 -2.16 7.14
C SER A 81 6.96 -1.60 7.58
N TYR A 82 6.62 -1.73 8.87
CA TYR A 82 5.38 -1.17 9.43
C TYR A 82 5.37 0.36 9.36
N HIS A 83 6.49 0.99 9.71
CA HIS A 83 6.66 2.43 9.72
C HIS A 83 6.64 3.01 8.30
N GLU A 84 7.30 2.36 7.34
CA GLU A 84 7.25 2.73 5.91
C GLU A 84 5.83 2.66 5.32
N LEU A 85 5.00 1.74 5.80
CA LEU A 85 3.58 1.66 5.44
C LEU A 85 2.71 2.74 6.11
N GLY A 86 3.31 3.66 6.87
CA GLY A 86 2.65 4.76 7.58
C GLY A 86 2.20 4.41 8.99
N GLY A 87 2.76 3.36 9.60
CA GLY A 87 2.46 2.94 10.96
C GLY A 87 3.16 3.82 11.99
N ASN A 88 2.40 4.42 12.90
CA ASN A 88 2.90 5.34 13.95
C ASN A 88 1.92 5.39 15.14
N ASP A 89 1.70 4.25 15.76
CA ASP A 89 0.80 4.12 16.90
C ASP A 89 1.49 3.41 18.07
N VAL A 90 0.71 2.82 18.98
CA VAL A 90 1.19 2.04 20.13
C VAL A 90 2.28 1.04 19.76
N ALA A 91 2.26 0.44 18.56
CA ALA A 91 3.29 -0.53 18.14
C ALA A 91 4.70 0.08 18.09
N THR A 92 4.84 1.38 17.81
CA THR A 92 6.12 2.10 17.84
C THR A 92 6.70 2.15 19.25
N ASP A 93 5.86 2.44 20.24
CA ASP A 93 6.31 2.50 21.63
C ASP A 93 6.68 1.10 22.15
N LEU A 94 5.90 0.08 21.77
CA LEU A 94 6.20 -1.31 22.11
C LEU A 94 7.51 -1.79 21.48
N TYR A 95 7.79 -1.39 20.24
CA TYR A 95 9.06 -1.65 19.58
C TYR A 95 10.23 -1.06 20.37
N HIS A 96 10.15 0.23 20.75
CA HIS A 96 11.20 0.88 21.52
C HIS A 96 11.43 0.22 22.88
N GLN A 97 10.36 -0.13 23.60
CA GLN A 97 10.45 -0.86 24.87
C GLN A 97 11.16 -2.22 24.68
N MET A 98 10.83 -2.95 23.60
CA MET A 98 11.48 -4.23 23.29
C MET A 98 12.97 -4.08 23.01
N MET A 99 13.39 -2.99 22.36
CA MET A 99 14.82 -2.73 22.11
C MET A 99 15.60 -2.46 23.39
N GLN A 100 14.96 -1.87 24.39
CA GLN A 100 15.54 -1.55 25.69
C GLN A 100 15.63 -2.76 26.64
N MET A 101 14.93 -3.86 26.35
CA MET A 101 15.01 -5.07 27.19
C MET A 101 16.43 -5.65 27.23
N PRO A 102 16.83 -6.30 28.34
CA PRO A 102 18.10 -7.01 28.39
C PRO A 102 18.13 -8.15 27.35
N ASN A 103 19.32 -8.40 26.82
CA ASN A 103 19.55 -9.55 25.95
C ASN A 103 19.65 -10.82 26.81
N GLU A 104 19.34 -11.98 26.22
CA GLU A 104 19.69 -13.26 26.84
C GLU A 104 21.22 -13.30 27.08
N CYS A 105 21.61 -13.56 28.33
CA CYS A 105 23.01 -13.69 28.75
C CYS A 105 23.61 -15.02 28.31
#